data_AF-A0A2A9D1R9-F1
#
_entry.id   AF-A0A2A9D1R9-F1
#
_cell.length_a   1.000
_cell.length_b   1.000
_cell.length_c   1.000
_cell.angle_alpha   90.00
_cell.angle_beta   90.00
_cell.angle_gamma   90.00
#
_symmetry.space_group_name_H-M   'P 1'
#
loop_
_entity.id
_entity.type
_entity.pdbx_description
1 polymer ?
#
loop_
_entity_poly.entity_id
_entity_poly.type
_entity_poly.pdbx_seq_one_letter_code
_entity_poly.pdbx_strand_id
1 'polypeptide(L)'
;MLFKGVPQATSYEGAELDLPAALVADFQNPHDSRAVAVWVGGQHVGFLAREYAAVWAPRVASLAERGEYFEFPARTWASVRRDRTSARVSVWASDPALMRPCNSFPSEPFTVLPRGSAVQVTREEDHMDVLTKYATVEGTPLIATLHNVKEVRPRSTVDAIEVRLDGQRVGILSPTQTANVGPLVQYLEERHRVPVARAVAKGNALKIDVVLYVQKAQEVDESWLEGIGPVASTPSPSEPPSIDD
;
A
#
# COMPACT_ATOMS: atom_id res chain seq x y z
N MET A 1 -6.97 -18.37 20.75
CA MET A 1 -8.01 -17.47 21.34
C MET A 1 -7.33 -16.12 21.54
N LEU A 2 -7.58 -15.14 20.66
CA LEU A 2 -6.63 -14.05 20.39
C LEU A 2 -6.96 -12.70 21.04
N PHE A 3 -8.04 -12.57 21.81
CA PHE A 3 -8.38 -11.29 22.42
C PHE A 3 -8.85 -11.42 23.87
N LYS A 4 -8.20 -10.66 24.77
CA LYS A 4 -8.58 -10.46 26.18
C LYS A 4 -9.28 -9.10 26.31
N GLY A 5 -10.31 -9.05 27.15
CA GLY A 5 -11.30 -7.96 27.20
C GLY A 5 -10.83 -6.61 27.76
N VAL A 6 -11.61 -5.58 27.44
CA VAL A 6 -11.49 -4.18 27.87
C VAL A 6 -12.03 -3.98 29.29
N PRO A 7 -11.49 -3.04 30.09
CA PRO A 7 -12.05 -2.65 31.39
C PRO A 7 -13.50 -2.14 31.30
N GLN A 8 -14.31 -2.44 32.32
CA GLN A 8 -15.71 -1.99 32.44
C GLN A 8 -15.80 -0.46 32.50
N ALA A 9 -16.65 0.14 31.65
CA ALA A 9 -17.07 1.53 31.77
C ALA A 9 -18.14 1.65 32.88
N THR A 10 -17.83 2.39 33.94
CA THR A 10 -18.59 2.40 35.20
C THR A 10 -19.53 3.60 35.41
N SER A 11 -19.97 4.32 34.37
CA SER A 11 -20.83 5.51 34.55
C SER A 11 -22.17 5.45 33.79
N TYR A 12 -23.20 6.03 34.42
CA TYR A 12 -24.59 6.09 33.94
C TYR A 12 -24.82 7.01 32.72
N GLU A 13 -23.82 7.80 32.32
CA GLU A 13 -23.92 8.77 31.22
C GLU A 13 -23.39 8.26 29.87
N GLY A 14 -22.89 7.02 29.84
CA GLY A 14 -22.19 6.48 28.69
C GLY A 14 -20.74 6.96 28.63
N ALA A 15 -19.95 6.27 27.82
CA ALA A 15 -18.52 6.52 27.65
C ALA A 15 -18.17 6.46 26.17
N GLU A 16 -17.24 7.33 25.78
CA GLU A 16 -16.60 7.30 24.49
C GLU A 16 -15.29 6.50 24.59
N LEU A 17 -15.08 5.61 23.63
CA LEU A 17 -13.89 4.78 23.53
C LEU A 17 -13.31 4.95 22.12
N ASP A 18 -12.09 5.45 22.06
CA ASP A 18 -11.29 5.57 20.83
C ASP A 18 -10.40 4.34 20.68
N LEU A 19 -11.04 3.19 20.55
CA LEU A 19 -10.38 1.92 20.26
C LEU A 19 -10.56 1.58 18.78
N PRO A 20 -9.51 1.08 18.11
CA PRO A 20 -9.62 0.68 16.73
C PRO A 20 -10.63 -0.48 16.57
N ALA A 21 -11.27 -0.51 15.41
CA ALA A 21 -12.18 -1.57 15.02
C ALA A 21 -11.50 -2.52 14.04
N ALA A 22 -11.53 -3.82 14.36
CA ALA A 22 -11.12 -4.90 13.46
C ALA A 22 -12.32 -5.40 12.65
N LEU A 23 -12.14 -5.55 11.33
CA LEU A 23 -13.12 -6.15 10.43
C LEU A 23 -12.71 -7.59 10.08
N VAL A 24 -13.59 -8.54 10.38
CA VAL A 24 -13.31 -9.98 10.25
C VAL A 24 -14.46 -10.65 9.47
N ALA A 25 -14.13 -11.56 8.56
CA ALA A 25 -15.12 -12.37 7.87
C ALA A 25 -15.82 -13.32 8.87
N ASP A 26 -17.15 -13.34 8.88
CA ASP A 26 -17.93 -14.33 9.62
C ASP A 26 -18.56 -15.33 8.64
N PHE A 27 -17.76 -16.29 8.20
CA PHE A 27 -18.18 -17.32 7.25
C PHE A 27 -19.22 -18.28 7.81
N GLN A 28 -19.39 -18.32 9.13
CA GLN A 28 -20.30 -19.25 9.82
C GLN A 28 -21.63 -18.58 10.17
N ASN A 29 -21.83 -17.32 9.78
CA ASN A 29 -23.06 -16.61 10.06
C ASN A 29 -24.26 -17.31 9.38
N PRO A 30 -25.27 -17.75 10.13
CA PRO A 30 -26.41 -18.49 9.59
C PRO A 30 -27.34 -17.63 8.73
N HIS A 31 -27.24 -16.30 8.80
CA HIS A 31 -28.15 -15.36 8.12
C HIS A 31 -27.54 -14.70 6.88
N ASP A 32 -26.21 -14.52 6.85
CA ASP A 32 -25.52 -13.92 5.72
C ASP A 32 -24.09 -14.46 5.57
N SER A 33 -23.86 -15.27 4.53
CA SER A 33 -22.52 -15.79 4.18
C SER A 33 -21.46 -14.72 3.89
N ARG A 34 -21.86 -13.45 3.71
CA ARG A 34 -20.98 -12.29 3.52
C ARG A 34 -20.91 -11.40 4.75
N ALA A 35 -21.38 -11.86 5.91
CA ALA A 35 -21.31 -11.12 7.16
C ALA A 35 -19.86 -10.73 7.48
N VAL A 36 -19.67 -9.46 7.82
CA VAL A 36 -18.39 -8.93 8.30
C VAL A 36 -18.59 -8.49 9.74
N ALA A 37 -18.01 -9.24 10.66
CA ALA A 37 -18.04 -8.96 12.08
C ALA A 37 -17.09 -7.79 12.39
N VAL A 38 -17.56 -6.90 13.27
CA VAL A 38 -16.82 -5.75 13.78
C VAL A 38 -16.43 -6.05 15.21
N TRP A 39 -15.14 -5.92 15.51
CA TRP A 39 -14.57 -6.15 16.84
C TRP A 39 -13.89 -4.89 17.35
N VAL A 40 -14.12 -4.52 18.61
CA VAL A 40 -13.46 -3.38 19.26
C VAL A 40 -12.90 -3.84 20.60
N GLY A 41 -11.61 -3.65 20.82
CA GLY A 41 -10.94 -4.07 22.05
C GLY A 41 -11.13 -5.56 22.38
N GLY A 42 -11.23 -6.42 21.36
CA GLY A 42 -11.45 -7.85 21.55
C GLY A 42 -12.88 -8.30 21.83
N GLN A 43 -13.86 -7.38 21.78
CA GLN A 43 -15.28 -7.71 21.91
C GLN A 43 -15.97 -7.60 20.56
N HIS A 44 -16.83 -8.57 20.26
CA HIS A 44 -17.70 -8.51 19.08
C HIS A 44 -18.80 -7.49 19.34
N VAL A 45 -18.82 -6.41 18.56
CA VAL A 45 -19.76 -5.28 18.75
C VAL A 45 -20.92 -5.29 17.76
N GLY A 46 -20.84 -6.13 16.72
CA GLY A 46 -21.89 -6.31 15.73
C GLY A 46 -21.33 -6.56 14.33
N PHE A 47 -22.16 -6.35 13.31
CA PHE A 47 -21.82 -6.57 11.91
C PHE A 47 -21.83 -5.26 11.13
N LEU A 48 -21.04 -5.17 10.07
CA LEU A 48 -21.22 -4.13 9.06
C LEU A 48 -22.64 -4.21 8.46
N ALA A 49 -23.22 -3.05 8.14
CA ALA A 49 -24.46 -3.01 7.39
C ALA A 49 -24.31 -3.74 6.06
N ARG A 50 -25.37 -4.40 5.60
CA ARG A 50 -25.34 -5.37 4.50
C ARG A 50 -24.79 -4.77 3.20
N GLU A 51 -25.10 -3.50 2.92
CA GLU A 51 -24.58 -2.77 1.76
C GLU A 51 -23.06 -2.64 1.77
N TYR A 52 -22.44 -2.44 2.94
CA TYR A 52 -20.99 -2.36 3.08
C TYR A 52 -20.36 -3.75 3.18
N ALA A 53 -21.02 -4.69 3.86
CA ALA A 53 -20.57 -6.07 3.98
C ALA A 53 -20.36 -6.73 2.61
N ALA A 54 -21.24 -6.45 1.63
CA ALA A 54 -21.10 -6.94 0.27
C ALA A 54 -19.75 -6.56 -0.37
N VAL A 55 -19.27 -5.34 -0.14
CA VAL A 55 -18.00 -4.82 -0.68
C VAL A 55 -16.79 -5.33 0.11
N TRP A 56 -16.92 -5.43 1.43
CA TRP A 56 -15.83 -5.81 2.34
C TRP A 56 -15.58 -7.31 2.42
N ALA A 57 -16.63 -8.15 2.37
CA ALA A 57 -16.55 -9.60 2.54
C ALA A 57 -15.41 -10.29 1.76
N PRO A 58 -15.23 -10.08 0.44
CA PRO A 58 -14.16 -10.77 -0.30
C PRO A 58 -12.76 -10.30 0.15
N ARG A 59 -12.63 -9.06 0.62
CA ARG A 59 -11.35 -8.49 1.05
C ARG A 59 -10.96 -9.01 2.43
N VAL A 60 -11.88 -9.02 3.39
CA VAL A 60 -11.64 -9.59 4.72
C VAL A 60 -11.47 -11.11 4.66
N ALA A 61 -12.16 -11.80 3.74
CA ALA A 61 -12.02 -13.24 3.57
C ALA A 61 -10.59 -13.63 3.18
N SER A 62 -10.01 -12.92 2.21
CA SER A 62 -8.63 -13.17 1.77
C SER A 62 -7.60 -12.96 2.89
N LEU A 63 -7.85 -12.06 3.84
CA LEU A 63 -6.99 -11.84 5.00
C LEU A 63 -7.17 -12.94 6.04
N ALA A 64 -8.43 -13.32 6.31
CA ALA A 64 -8.76 -14.36 7.28
C ALA A 64 -8.10 -15.71 6.94
N GLU A 65 -7.99 -16.05 5.66
CA GLU A 65 -7.25 -17.23 5.17
C GLU A 65 -5.76 -17.22 5.58
N ARG A 66 -5.17 -16.03 5.79
CA ARG A 66 -3.80 -15.82 6.27
C ARG A 66 -3.70 -15.56 7.78
N GLY A 67 -4.83 -15.61 8.50
CA GLY A 67 -4.89 -15.23 9.92
C GLY A 67 -4.74 -13.73 10.17
N GLU A 68 -4.96 -12.90 9.14
CA GLU A 68 -4.87 -11.44 9.18
C GLU A 68 -6.26 -10.79 9.21
N TYR A 69 -6.33 -9.51 9.56
CA TYR A 69 -7.57 -8.71 9.51
C TYR A 69 -7.24 -7.24 9.22
N PHE A 70 -8.25 -6.48 8.79
CA PHE A 70 -8.11 -5.03 8.70
C PHE A 70 -8.45 -4.36 10.02
N GLU A 71 -7.67 -3.36 10.38
CA GLU A 71 -7.89 -2.51 11.54
C GLU A 71 -8.07 -1.06 11.08
N PHE A 72 -9.13 -0.42 11.58
CA PHE A 72 -9.48 0.96 11.23
C PHE A 72 -9.65 1.81 12.49
N PRO A 73 -9.34 3.11 12.42
CA PRO A 73 -9.78 4.05 13.44
C PRO A 73 -11.30 3.93 13.61
N ALA A 74 -11.75 3.93 14.86
CA ALA A 74 -13.17 3.88 15.18
C ALA A 74 -13.47 4.69 16.43
N ARG A 75 -14.70 5.21 16.48
CA ARG A 75 -15.27 5.87 17.65
C ARG A 75 -16.41 5.01 18.15
N THR A 76 -16.31 4.59 19.40
CA THR A 76 -17.34 3.79 20.06
C THR A 76 -18.02 4.61 21.13
N TRP A 77 -19.32 4.85 20.99
CA TRP A 77 -20.16 5.37 22.05
C TRP A 77 -20.89 4.21 22.72
N ALA A 78 -20.62 3.95 23.98
CA ALA A 78 -21.28 2.90 24.76
C ALA A 78 -22.08 3.50 25.91
N SER A 79 -23.27 2.97 26.18
CA SER A 79 -24.08 3.35 27.35
C SER A 79 -24.67 2.10 28.00
N VAL A 80 -24.72 2.11 29.32
CA VAL A 80 -25.37 1.05 30.10
C VAL A 80 -26.64 1.64 30.69
N ARG A 81 -27.79 1.05 30.35
CA ARG A 81 -29.08 1.42 30.94
C ARG A 81 -29.70 0.19 31.59
N ARG A 82 -29.81 0.24 32.92
CA ARG A 82 -30.25 -0.88 33.78
C ARG A 82 -29.37 -2.11 33.58
N ASP A 83 -29.79 -3.00 32.68
CA ASP A 83 -29.23 -4.32 32.36
C ASP A 83 -28.84 -4.46 30.87
N ARG A 84 -29.03 -3.40 30.07
CA ARG A 84 -28.69 -3.40 28.64
C ARG A 84 -27.53 -2.48 28.33
N THR A 85 -26.53 -3.03 27.68
CA THR A 85 -25.45 -2.27 27.04
C THR A 85 -25.86 -1.94 25.61
N SER A 86 -25.84 -0.66 25.26
CA SER A 86 -26.01 -0.19 23.89
C SER A 86 -24.71 0.46 23.44
N ALA A 87 -24.17 0.01 22.31
CA ALA A 87 -22.98 0.58 21.71
C ALA A 87 -23.23 0.97 20.26
N ARG A 88 -22.71 2.14 19.87
CA ARG A 88 -22.63 2.58 18.48
C ARG A 88 -21.16 2.72 18.12
N VAL A 89 -20.73 1.98 17.11
CA VAL A 89 -19.36 2.04 16.58
C VAL A 89 -19.40 2.69 15.21
N SER A 90 -18.67 3.78 15.05
CA SER A 90 -18.44 4.45 13.78
C SER A 90 -17.02 4.11 13.33
N VAL A 91 -16.89 3.42 12.20
CA VAL A 91 -15.59 2.98 11.67
C VAL A 91 -15.20 3.87 10.48
N TRP A 92 -14.00 4.45 10.52
CA TRP A 92 -13.45 5.22 9.40
C TRP A 92 -12.64 4.32 8.48
N ALA A 93 -13.36 3.52 7.69
CA ALA A 93 -12.75 2.68 6.68
C ALA A 93 -12.55 3.46 5.38
N SER A 94 -11.37 3.36 4.77
CA SER A 94 -11.13 3.87 3.41
C SER A 94 -12.02 3.14 2.41
N ASP A 95 -12.33 3.78 1.28
CA ASP A 95 -13.05 3.10 0.20
C ASP A 95 -12.31 1.80 -0.18
N PRO A 96 -12.97 0.63 -0.10
CA PRO A 96 -12.39 -0.65 -0.46
C PRO A 96 -11.81 -0.69 -1.88
N ALA A 97 -12.32 0.13 -2.80
CA ALA A 97 -11.79 0.28 -4.15
C ALA A 97 -10.42 0.96 -4.17
N LEU A 98 -10.12 1.82 -3.18
CA LEU A 98 -8.87 2.55 -3.05
C LEU A 98 -7.82 1.81 -2.19
N MET A 99 -8.10 0.58 -1.75
CA MET A 99 -7.15 -0.20 -0.95
C MET A 99 -6.09 -0.92 -1.79
N ARG A 100 -6.36 -1.14 -3.07
CA ARG A 100 -5.44 -1.79 -4.00
C ARG A 100 -5.09 -0.80 -5.11
N PRO A 101 -3.85 -0.82 -5.62
CA PRO A 101 -3.51 -0.03 -6.79
C PRO A 101 -4.42 -0.45 -7.96
N CYS A 102 -4.82 0.51 -8.78
CA CYS A 102 -5.64 0.24 -9.97
C CYS A 102 -4.82 -0.27 -11.16
N ASN A 103 -3.50 -0.40 -10.99
CA ASN A 103 -2.55 -0.87 -11.98
C ASN A 103 -1.74 -2.06 -11.42
N SER A 104 -1.00 -2.75 -12.29
CA SER A 104 -0.42 -4.05 -11.95
C SER A 104 1.00 -3.95 -11.41
N PHE A 105 1.38 -4.86 -10.52
CA PHE A 105 2.78 -5.04 -10.13
C PHE A 105 3.59 -5.54 -11.33
N PRO A 106 4.90 -5.20 -11.41
CA PRO A 106 5.77 -5.78 -12.41
C PRO A 106 5.80 -7.30 -12.28
N SER A 107 6.00 -7.99 -13.39
CA SER A 107 6.13 -9.45 -13.43
C SER A 107 7.46 -9.93 -12.87
N GLU A 108 8.47 -9.06 -12.92
CA GLU A 108 9.82 -9.26 -12.44
C GLU A 108 9.88 -9.21 -10.90
N PRO A 109 10.87 -9.85 -10.27
CA PRO A 109 11.12 -9.68 -8.85
C PRO A 109 11.20 -8.19 -8.49
N PHE A 110 10.42 -7.77 -7.50
CA PHE A 110 10.33 -6.37 -7.10
C PHE A 110 10.45 -6.20 -5.59
N THR A 111 10.74 -4.97 -5.18
CA THR A 111 10.69 -4.53 -3.78
C THR A 111 9.88 -3.25 -3.68
N VAL A 112 8.90 -3.24 -2.79
CA VAL A 112 8.15 -2.02 -2.49
C VAL A 112 8.97 -1.15 -1.56
N LEU A 113 9.28 0.07 -2.02
CA LEU A 113 10.03 1.06 -1.25
C LEU A 113 9.27 1.48 0.01
N PRO A 114 9.98 1.84 1.09
CA PRO A 114 9.35 2.35 2.30
C PRO A 114 8.59 3.63 1.98
N ARG A 115 7.43 3.77 2.62
CA ARG A 115 6.57 4.94 2.42
C ARG A 115 7.22 6.15 3.10
N GLY A 116 7.49 7.20 2.33
CA GLY A 116 7.98 8.47 2.85
C GLY A 116 7.10 9.65 2.44
N SER A 117 7.72 10.83 2.40
CA SER A 117 7.07 12.07 1.98
C SER A 117 6.64 12.03 0.51
N ALA A 118 5.71 12.93 0.15
CA ALA A 118 5.28 13.10 -1.23
C ALA A 118 6.44 13.61 -2.11
N VAL A 119 6.63 12.97 -3.27
CA VAL A 119 7.61 13.31 -4.29
C VAL A 119 6.87 13.52 -5.61
N GLN A 120 6.90 14.74 -6.12
CA GLN A 120 6.26 15.10 -7.38
C GLN A 120 7.07 14.56 -8.56
N VAL A 121 6.41 13.83 -9.46
CA VAL A 121 6.97 13.49 -10.77
C VAL A 121 7.03 14.77 -11.62
N THR A 122 7.94 14.82 -12.59
CA THR A 122 8.06 15.94 -13.51
C THR A 122 7.99 15.44 -14.94
N ARG A 123 7.61 16.33 -15.87
CA ARG A 123 7.44 16.05 -17.30
C ARG A 123 6.31 15.08 -17.61
N GLU A 124 5.30 15.03 -16.77
CA GLU A 124 4.06 14.28 -17.04
C GLU A 124 3.36 14.79 -18.30
N GLU A 125 3.51 16.09 -18.63
CA GLU A 125 2.93 16.69 -19.83
C GLU A 125 3.41 16.04 -21.14
N ASP A 126 4.63 15.49 -21.14
CA ASP A 126 5.21 14.78 -22.28
C ASP A 126 4.63 13.35 -22.44
N HIS A 127 3.81 12.90 -21.48
CA HIS A 127 3.34 11.52 -21.35
C HIS A 127 1.82 11.41 -21.13
N MET A 128 1.06 12.43 -21.55
CA MET A 128 -0.40 12.47 -21.38
C MET A 128 -1.14 11.37 -22.16
N ASP A 129 -0.57 10.87 -23.25
CA ASP A 129 -1.08 9.72 -24.02
C ASP A 129 -1.17 8.43 -23.18
N VAL A 130 -0.23 8.25 -22.24
CA VAL A 130 -0.24 7.15 -21.27
C VAL A 130 -1.11 7.50 -20.06
N LEU A 131 -0.96 8.72 -19.53
CA LEU A 131 -1.56 9.11 -18.25
C LEU A 131 -3.07 9.21 -18.28
N THR A 132 -3.68 9.54 -19.43
CA THR A 132 -5.14 9.67 -19.56
C THR A 132 -5.92 8.43 -19.17
N LYS A 133 -5.31 7.23 -19.22
CA LYS A 133 -5.88 5.98 -18.72
C LYS A 133 -6.15 6.00 -17.21
N TYR A 134 -5.40 6.82 -16.49
CA TYR A 134 -5.48 7.02 -15.05
C TYR A 134 -6.21 8.32 -14.68
N ALA A 135 -6.81 9.02 -15.66
CA ALA A 135 -7.71 10.14 -15.43
C ALA A 135 -8.99 9.65 -14.74
N THR A 136 -8.89 9.46 -13.43
CA THR A 136 -9.90 8.82 -12.60
C THR A 136 -10.24 9.75 -11.44
N VAL A 137 -11.15 9.30 -10.57
CA VAL A 137 -11.53 10.04 -9.36
C VAL A 137 -10.27 10.40 -8.58
N GLU A 138 -10.25 11.62 -8.02
CA GLU A 138 -9.09 12.17 -7.32
C GLU A 138 -8.57 11.20 -6.25
N GLY A 139 -7.26 10.97 -6.24
CA GLY A 139 -6.63 10.12 -5.22
C GLY A 139 -6.54 8.64 -5.58
N THR A 140 -6.63 8.29 -6.87
CA THR A 140 -6.54 6.90 -7.31
C THR A 140 -5.18 6.30 -6.97
N PRO A 141 -5.14 5.22 -6.15
CA PRO A 141 -3.91 4.58 -5.75
C PRO A 141 -3.28 3.84 -6.93
N LEU A 142 -1.99 4.03 -7.08
CA LEU A 142 -1.16 3.42 -8.11
C LEU A 142 0.10 2.85 -7.47
N ILE A 143 0.80 2.06 -8.25
CA ILE A 143 2.20 1.75 -8.05
C ILE A 143 3.01 2.17 -9.27
N ALA A 144 4.18 2.73 -9.00
CA ALA A 144 5.11 3.14 -10.05
C ALA A 144 6.43 2.38 -9.88
N THR A 145 7.01 1.96 -10.99
CA THR A 145 8.38 1.42 -10.99
C THR A 145 9.37 2.55 -11.26
N LEU A 146 10.51 2.53 -10.56
CA LEU A 146 11.57 3.52 -10.69
C LEU A 146 12.79 2.89 -11.37
N HIS A 147 13.38 3.60 -12.33
CA HIS A 147 14.51 3.09 -13.11
C HIS A 147 15.60 4.15 -13.23
N ASN A 148 16.86 3.78 -12.99
CA ASN A 148 17.99 4.65 -13.29
C ASN A 148 18.12 4.81 -14.82
N VAL A 149 18.15 6.05 -15.29
CA VAL A 149 18.38 6.38 -16.70
C VAL A 149 19.38 7.51 -16.86
N LYS A 150 20.03 7.56 -18.01
CA LYS A 150 20.88 8.66 -18.43
C LYS A 150 20.05 9.62 -19.27
N GLU A 151 19.75 10.80 -18.73
CA GLU A 151 19.06 11.87 -19.45
C GLU A 151 20.06 12.65 -20.31
N VAL A 152 19.92 12.54 -21.63
CA VAL A 152 20.75 13.30 -22.60
C VAL A 152 20.22 14.73 -22.69
N ARG A 153 21.09 15.69 -22.36
CA ARG A 153 20.86 17.13 -22.53
C ARG A 153 21.77 17.66 -23.63
N PRO A 154 21.47 18.83 -24.22
CA PRO A 154 22.27 19.37 -25.33
C PRO A 154 23.77 19.53 -25.06
N ARG A 155 24.19 19.59 -23.78
CA ARG A 155 25.58 19.80 -23.37
C ARG A 155 26.11 18.81 -22.33
N SER A 156 25.31 17.85 -21.90
CA SER A 156 25.69 16.91 -20.84
C SER A 156 24.77 15.69 -20.83
N THR A 157 25.21 14.63 -20.14
CA THR A 157 24.34 13.50 -19.78
C THR A 157 24.29 13.45 -18.26
N VAL A 158 23.09 13.40 -17.69
CA VAL A 158 22.88 13.39 -16.23
C VAL A 158 22.11 12.17 -15.80
N ASP A 159 22.40 11.66 -14.62
CA ASP A 159 21.56 10.62 -14.00
C ASP A 159 20.19 11.18 -13.65
N ALA A 160 19.16 10.40 -13.93
CA ALA A 160 17.78 10.69 -13.60
C ALA A 160 17.06 9.40 -13.22
N ILE A 161 16.04 9.53 -12.37
CA ILE A 161 15.11 8.44 -12.11
C ILE A 161 13.90 8.59 -13.02
N GLU A 162 13.73 7.63 -13.91
CA GLU A 162 12.53 7.49 -14.73
C GLU A 162 11.41 6.81 -13.94
N VAL A 163 10.20 7.35 -14.07
CA VAL A 163 9.00 6.82 -13.44
C VAL A 163 8.15 6.16 -14.49
N ARG A 164 7.73 4.91 -14.24
CA ARG A 164 6.85 4.17 -15.13
C ARG A 164 5.59 3.67 -14.43
N LEU A 165 4.46 3.70 -15.13
CA LEU A 165 3.21 3.04 -14.77
C LEU A 165 2.92 1.97 -15.82
N ASP A 166 2.66 0.73 -15.38
CA ASP A 166 2.44 -0.43 -16.27
C ASP A 166 3.53 -0.58 -17.36
N GLY A 167 4.78 -0.34 -16.98
CA GLY A 167 5.94 -0.41 -17.86
C GLY A 167 6.10 0.77 -18.83
N GLN A 168 5.17 1.71 -18.89
CA GLN A 168 5.24 2.89 -19.74
C GLN A 168 5.79 4.10 -18.97
N ARG A 169 6.74 4.83 -19.57
CA ARG A 169 7.28 6.06 -18.99
C ARG A 169 6.20 7.12 -18.84
N VAL A 170 6.14 7.72 -17.65
CA VAL A 170 5.19 8.80 -17.33
C VAL A 170 5.86 10.08 -16.83
N GLY A 171 7.19 10.08 -16.71
CA GLY A 171 7.95 11.24 -16.31
C GLY A 171 9.27 10.86 -15.66
N ILE A 172 9.90 11.84 -15.02
CA ILE A 172 11.16 11.68 -14.29
C ILE A 172 11.10 12.40 -12.94
N LEU A 173 11.95 12.00 -12.00
CA LEU A 173 12.16 12.78 -10.79
C LEU A 173 13.04 14.01 -11.06
N SER A 174 12.79 15.09 -10.32
CA SER A 174 13.66 16.27 -10.37
C SER A 174 15.10 15.91 -9.93
N PRO A 175 16.13 16.71 -10.29
CA PRO A 175 17.52 16.41 -9.92
C PRO A 175 17.71 16.22 -8.41
N THR A 176 17.06 17.05 -7.59
CA THR A 176 17.10 16.92 -6.13
C THR A 176 16.50 15.60 -5.65
N GLN A 177 15.37 15.18 -6.22
CA GLN A 177 14.71 13.93 -5.82
C GLN A 177 15.44 12.71 -6.35
N THR A 178 16.05 12.81 -7.54
CA THR A 178 16.98 11.81 -8.08
C THR A 178 18.16 11.60 -7.12
N ALA A 179 18.77 12.67 -6.59
CA ALA A 179 19.86 12.53 -5.62
C ALA A 179 19.41 11.87 -4.30
N ASN A 180 18.19 12.17 -3.85
CA ASN A 180 17.64 11.62 -2.60
C ASN A 180 17.24 10.14 -2.69
N VAL A 181 16.72 9.72 -3.84
CA VAL A 181 16.10 8.38 -4.03
C VAL A 181 17.01 7.44 -4.84
N GLY A 182 17.87 7.98 -5.68
CA GLY A 182 18.73 7.23 -6.60
C GLY A 182 19.61 6.16 -5.95
N PRO A 183 20.27 6.40 -4.80
CA PRO A 183 21.04 5.35 -4.13
C PRO A 183 20.20 4.11 -3.77
N LEU A 184 18.93 4.31 -3.41
CA LEU A 184 18.01 3.23 -3.06
C LEU A 184 17.54 2.45 -4.29
N VAL A 185 17.29 3.16 -5.40
CA VAL A 185 16.97 2.55 -6.70
C VAL A 185 18.14 1.69 -7.17
N GLN A 186 19.35 2.26 -7.16
CA GLN A 186 20.58 1.56 -7.54
C GLN A 186 20.80 0.31 -6.69
N TYR A 187 20.67 0.43 -5.36
CA TYR A 187 20.83 -0.70 -4.43
C TYR A 187 19.94 -1.91 -4.77
N LEU A 188 18.71 -1.65 -5.22
CA LEU A 188 17.75 -2.68 -5.60
C LEU A 188 18.00 -3.22 -7.01
N GLU A 189 18.32 -2.36 -7.97
CA GLU A 189 18.65 -2.77 -9.34
C GLU A 189 19.88 -3.70 -9.36
N GLU A 190 20.91 -3.41 -8.56
CA GLU A 190 22.08 -4.28 -8.37
C GLU A 190 21.71 -5.67 -7.80
N ARG A 191 20.54 -5.79 -7.15
CA ARG A 191 19.98 -7.05 -6.63
C ARG A 191 18.96 -7.68 -7.56
N HIS A 192 18.86 -7.21 -8.80
CA HIS A 192 17.86 -7.61 -9.80
C HIS A 192 16.42 -7.51 -9.28
N ARG A 193 16.14 -6.49 -8.47
CA ARG A 193 14.80 -6.18 -7.99
C ARG A 193 14.34 -4.85 -8.54
N VAL A 194 13.14 -4.83 -9.13
CA VAL A 194 12.50 -3.60 -9.60
C VAL A 194 12.05 -2.77 -8.39
N PRO A 195 12.51 -1.51 -8.24
CA PRO A 195 12.03 -0.61 -7.19
C PRO A 195 10.59 -0.18 -7.47
N VAL A 196 9.68 -0.43 -6.53
CA VAL A 196 8.26 -0.06 -6.64
C VAL A 196 7.90 0.97 -5.59
N ALA A 197 7.44 2.14 -6.02
CA ALA A 197 6.91 3.19 -5.15
C ALA A 197 5.38 3.18 -5.14
N ARG A 198 4.78 3.53 -4.00
CA ARG A 198 3.35 3.87 -3.93
C ARG A 198 3.14 5.21 -4.63
N ALA A 199 2.13 5.30 -5.48
CA ALA A 199 1.84 6.48 -6.27
C ALA A 199 0.36 6.86 -6.18
N VAL A 200 0.05 8.10 -6.52
CA VAL A 200 -1.31 8.61 -6.68
C VAL A 200 -1.33 9.49 -7.93
N ALA A 201 -2.31 9.27 -8.80
CA ALA A 201 -2.61 10.18 -9.90
C ALA A 201 -3.72 11.15 -9.47
N LYS A 202 -3.58 12.41 -9.84
CA LYS A 202 -4.58 13.45 -9.61
C LYS A 202 -4.77 14.28 -10.87
N GLY A 203 -6.00 14.67 -11.14
CA GLY A 203 -6.33 15.55 -12.25
C GLY A 203 -7.38 14.95 -13.19
N ASN A 204 -7.39 15.41 -14.43
CA ASN A 204 -8.36 15.04 -15.44
C ASN A 204 -7.68 14.84 -16.81
N ALA A 205 -8.45 14.54 -17.85
CA ALA A 205 -7.89 14.26 -19.18
C ALA A 205 -7.04 15.41 -19.79
N LEU A 206 -7.13 16.64 -19.28
CA LEU A 206 -6.33 17.78 -19.74
C LEU A 206 -5.00 17.91 -18.99
N LYS A 207 -4.95 17.51 -17.71
CA LYS A 207 -3.74 17.57 -16.89
C LYS A 207 -3.80 16.51 -15.80
N ILE A 208 -2.76 15.69 -15.73
CA ILE A 208 -2.61 14.64 -14.71
C ILE A 208 -1.25 14.80 -14.06
N ASP A 209 -1.26 14.96 -12.75
CA ASP A 209 -0.08 15.03 -11.91
C ASP A 209 0.11 13.67 -11.21
N VAL A 210 1.34 13.16 -11.18
CA VAL A 210 1.67 11.92 -10.47
C VAL A 210 2.53 12.23 -9.26
N VAL A 211 2.12 11.71 -8.10
CA VAL A 211 2.83 11.86 -6.83
C VAL A 211 3.26 10.50 -6.32
N LEU A 212 4.53 10.36 -5.97
CA LEU A 212 5.08 9.17 -5.32
C LEU A 212 5.19 9.37 -3.80
N TYR A 213 5.13 8.29 -3.03
CA TYR A 213 5.38 8.28 -1.60
C TYR A 213 6.53 7.34 -1.28
N VAL A 214 7.71 7.91 -1.10
CA VAL A 214 8.98 7.18 -0.97
C VAL A 214 9.88 7.86 0.05
N GLN A 215 10.56 7.09 0.89
CA GLN A 215 11.59 7.61 1.79
C GLN A 215 12.86 7.97 1.01
N LYS A 216 13.60 8.97 1.50
CA LYS A 216 14.94 9.23 0.98
C LYS A 216 15.87 8.10 1.39
N ALA A 217 16.90 7.81 0.61
CA ALA A 217 17.84 6.72 0.89
C ALA A 217 18.45 6.79 2.30
N GLN A 218 18.75 8.00 2.79
CA GLN A 218 19.32 8.23 4.13
C GLN A 218 18.32 8.06 5.29
N GLU A 219 17.02 7.99 5.01
CA GLU A 219 15.93 7.86 6.00
C GLU A 219 15.46 6.40 6.14
N VAL A 220 16.00 5.49 5.33
CA VAL A 220 15.60 4.09 5.31
C VAL A 220 16.25 3.33 6.47
N ASP A 221 15.42 2.57 7.20
CA ASP A 221 15.88 1.75 8.32
C ASP A 221 16.81 0.61 7.86
N GLU A 222 17.87 0.37 8.63
CA GLU A 222 18.86 -0.68 8.34
C GLU A 222 18.23 -2.08 8.29
N SER A 223 17.28 -2.35 9.19
CA SER A 223 16.54 -3.63 9.21
C SER A 223 15.74 -3.88 7.93
N TRP A 224 15.27 -2.82 7.27
CA TRP A 224 14.60 -2.94 5.98
C TRP A 224 15.62 -3.29 4.88
N LEU A 225 16.80 -2.68 4.89
CA LEU A 225 17.88 -2.97 3.95
C LEU A 225 18.37 -4.42 4.08
N GLU A 226 18.59 -4.89 5.31
CA GLU A 226 18.98 -6.28 5.59
C GLU A 226 17.95 -7.29 5.08
N GLY A 227 16.66 -6.96 5.18
CA GLY A 227 15.55 -7.80 4.72
C GLY A 227 15.50 -8.05 3.21
N ILE A 228 16.22 -7.27 2.39
CA ILE A 228 16.24 -7.44 0.92
C ILE A 228 17.13 -8.62 0.49
N GLY A 229 18.12 -8.96 1.32
CA GLY A 229 19.10 -10.01 1.05
C GLY A 229 20.33 -9.54 0.27
N PRO A 230 21.31 -10.45 0.06
CA PRO A 230 22.57 -10.13 -0.60
C PRO A 230 22.40 -9.82 -2.09
N VAL A 231 23.43 -9.18 -2.68
CA VAL A 231 23.56 -9.04 -4.14
C VAL A 231 23.51 -10.41 -4.77
N ALA A 232 22.62 -10.63 -5.75
CA ALA A 232 22.56 -11.90 -6.42
C ALA A 232 23.92 -12.17 -7.10
N SER A 233 24.55 -13.29 -6.77
CA SER A 233 25.78 -13.67 -7.44
C SER A 233 25.46 -14.01 -8.89
N THR A 234 26.16 -13.39 -9.85
CA THR A 234 26.15 -13.86 -11.24
C THR A 234 26.51 -15.34 -11.23
N PRO A 235 25.72 -16.24 -11.85
CA PRO A 235 26.13 -17.63 -11.97
C PRO A 235 27.47 -17.65 -12.73
N SER A 236 28.53 -18.15 -12.10
CA SER A 236 29.79 -18.39 -12.79
C SER A 236 29.50 -19.24 -14.03
N PRO A 237 30.09 -18.93 -15.20
CA PRO A 237 29.98 -19.82 -16.34
C PRO A 237 30.52 -21.19 -15.90
N SER A 238 29.64 -22.18 -15.90
CA SER A 238 29.98 -23.57 -15.61
C SER A 238 31.16 -23.98 -16.47
N GLU A 239 32.27 -24.29 -15.83
CA GLU A 239 33.47 -24.86 -16.44
C GLU A 239 33.04 -26.10 -17.25
N PRO A 240 33.36 -26.18 -18.56
CA PRO A 240 32.98 -27.32 -19.36
C PRO A 240 33.67 -28.58 -18.80
N PRO A 241 32.99 -29.74 -18.83
CA PRO A 241 33.56 -30.97 -18.26
C PRO A 241 34.89 -31.30 -18.96
N SER A 242 35.93 -31.53 -18.17
CA SER A 242 37.19 -32.09 -18.70
C SER A 242 36.88 -33.47 -19.27
N ILE A 243 37.14 -33.63 -20.56
CA ILE A 243 37.19 -34.93 -21.21
C ILE A 243 38.61 -35.42 -20.94
N ASP A 244 38.76 -36.32 -19.97
CA ASP A 244 39.98 -37.11 -19.81
C ASP A 244 39.86 -38.37 -20.69
N ASP A 245 40.90 -38.58 -21.51
CA ASP A 245 41.14 -39.74 -22.38
C ASP A 245 41.45 -41.04 -21.60
#